data_AF-A0A6I1JKS5-F1
#
_entry.id   AF-A0A6I1JKS5-F1
#
_cell.length_a   1.000
_cell.length_b   1.000
_cell.length_c   1.000
_cell.angle_alpha   90.00
_cell.angle_beta   90.00
_cell.angle_gamma   90.00
#
_symmetry.space_group_name_H-M   'P 1'
#
loop_
_entity.id
_entity.type
_entity.pdbx_description
1 polymer ?
#
loop_
_entity_poly.entity_id
_entity_poly.type
_entity_poly.pdbx_seq_one_letter_code
_entity_poly.pdbx_strand_id
1 'polypeptide(L)'
;MPAPAAEPVAMVSPVEQELRAKIRELREHLVRNADHVGDRFAEEARKIHYGETEHRSIFGQATPDEARELADEGIEFHALPVLPDDRN
;
A
#
# COMPACT_ATOMS: atom_id res chain seq x y z
N MET A 1 25.35 -8.41 -33.33
CA MET A 1 25.17 -7.03 -32.83
C MET A 1 24.48 -7.12 -31.47
N PRO A 2 25.06 -6.61 -30.37
CA PRO A 2 24.36 -6.55 -29.08
C PRO A 2 23.41 -5.33 -29.05
N ALA A 3 22.19 -5.54 -28.54
CA ALA A 3 21.14 -4.52 -28.41
C ALA A 3 21.37 -3.60 -27.18
N PRO A 4 20.89 -2.35 -27.21
CA PRO A 4 21.49 -1.22 -26.49
C PRO A 4 20.84 -0.88 -25.13
N ALA A 5 21.63 -0.14 -24.35
CA ALA A 5 21.26 0.97 -23.47
C ALA A 5 20.29 0.73 -22.30
N ALA A 6 20.89 0.73 -21.09
CA ALA A 6 20.22 1.14 -19.87
C ALA A 6 19.55 2.51 -20.06
N GLU A 7 18.23 2.55 -19.86
CA GLU A 7 17.45 3.77 -19.85
C GLU A 7 17.93 4.71 -18.73
N PRO A 8 18.09 6.01 -19.01
CA PRO A 8 18.45 6.97 -17.98
C PRO A 8 17.25 7.07 -17.03
N VAL A 9 17.47 6.68 -15.78
CA VAL A 9 16.61 7.07 -14.65
C VAL A 9 16.37 8.58 -14.77
N ALA A 10 15.16 8.92 -15.21
CA ALA A 10 14.76 10.28 -15.51
C ALA A 10 15.04 11.15 -14.30
N MET A 11 15.68 12.28 -14.53
CA MET A 11 15.90 13.33 -13.54
C MET A 11 14.55 13.61 -12.87
N VAL A 12 14.43 13.30 -11.58
CA VAL A 12 13.19 13.50 -10.81
C VAL A 12 12.83 14.97 -10.94
N SER A 13 11.78 15.27 -11.71
CA SER A 13 11.36 16.65 -11.95
C SER A 13 10.93 17.26 -10.61
N PRO A 14 11.08 18.58 -10.38
CA PRO A 14 10.60 19.23 -9.15
C PRO A 14 9.12 18.94 -8.87
N VAL A 15 8.34 18.70 -9.93
CA VAL A 15 6.93 18.25 -9.88
C VAL A 15 6.79 16.87 -9.24
N GLU A 16 7.69 15.91 -9.54
CA GLU A 16 7.69 14.60 -8.88
C GLU A 16 8.08 14.68 -7.41
N GLN A 17 8.99 15.59 -7.03
CA GLN A 17 9.33 15.78 -5.62
C GLN A 17 8.14 16.33 -4.83
N GLU A 18 7.44 17.33 -5.37
CA GLU A 18 6.25 17.90 -4.73
C GLU A 18 5.10 16.87 -4.67
N LEU A 19 4.91 16.10 -5.73
CA LEU A 19 3.91 15.03 -5.77
C LEU A 19 4.24 13.92 -4.75
N ARG A 20 5.51 13.51 -4.63
CA ARG A 20 5.95 12.53 -3.63
C ARG A 20 5.72 13.04 -2.21
N ALA A 21 6.00 14.32 -1.94
CA ALA A 21 5.77 14.93 -0.63
C ALA A 21 4.28 14.91 -0.27
N LYS A 22 3.41 15.30 -1.22
CA LYS A 22 1.96 15.25 -1.04
C LYS A 22 1.42 13.82 -0.85
N ILE A 23 1.92 12.84 -1.62
CA ILE A 23 1.52 11.43 -1.45
C ILE A 23 1.98 10.89 -0.10
N ARG A 24 3.19 11.25 0.35
CA ARG A 24 3.68 10.87 1.69
C ARG A 24 2.83 11.46 2.80
N GLU A 25 2.50 12.75 2.72
CA GLU A 25 1.64 13.41 3.70
C GLU A 25 0.23 12.78 3.73
N LEU A 26 -0.33 12.49 2.55
CA LEU A 26 -1.61 11.79 2.44
C LEU A 26 -1.53 10.39 3.08
N ARG A 27 -0.47 9.63 2.77
CA ARG A 27 -0.21 8.32 3.38
C ARG A 27 -0.09 8.44 4.89
N GLU A 28 0.69 9.39 5.40
CA GLU A 28 0.82 9.61 6.84
C GLU A 28 -0.52 9.95 7.50
N HIS A 29 -1.37 10.75 6.85
CA HIS A 29 -2.71 11.01 7.35
C HIS A 29 -3.58 9.75 7.37
N LEU A 30 -3.55 8.94 6.32
CA LEU A 30 -4.27 7.67 6.29
C LEU A 30 -3.76 6.73 7.39
N VAL A 31 -2.44 6.63 7.54
CA VAL A 31 -1.76 5.82 8.57
C VAL A 31 -2.00 6.34 9.99
N ARG A 32 -2.20 7.64 10.20
CA ARG A 32 -2.56 8.17 11.53
C ARG A 32 -4.01 7.89 11.90
N ASN A 33 -4.88 7.75 10.92
CA ASN A 33 -6.29 7.43 11.13
C ASN A 33 -6.57 5.93 11.01
N ALA A 34 -5.60 5.12 10.57
CA ALA A 34 -5.71 3.69 10.38
C ALA A 34 -4.70 2.93 11.25
N ASP A 35 -5.09 1.78 11.78
CA ASP A 35 -4.21 0.96 12.62
C ASP A 35 -3.20 0.17 11.76
N HIS A 36 -1.91 0.22 12.13
CA HIS A 36 -0.86 -0.50 11.42
C HIS A 36 -0.77 -1.95 11.90
N VAL A 37 -1.30 -2.85 11.09
CA VAL A 37 -1.35 -4.27 11.42
C VAL A 37 -0.20 -5.07 10.80
N GLY A 38 0.57 -4.46 9.88
CA GLY A 38 1.70 -5.08 9.19
C GLY A 38 1.24 -6.31 8.40
N ASP A 39 1.95 -7.44 8.55
CA ASP A 39 1.64 -8.72 7.90
C ASP A 39 0.32 -9.36 8.38
N ARG A 40 -0.33 -8.82 9.43
CA ARG A 40 -1.61 -9.31 9.96
C ARG A 40 -2.82 -8.65 9.30
N PHE A 41 -2.61 -7.98 8.17
CA PHE A 41 -3.70 -7.30 7.46
C PHE A 41 -4.84 -8.26 7.12
N ALA A 42 -4.54 -9.47 6.66
CA ALA A 42 -5.57 -10.43 6.27
C ALA A 42 -6.42 -10.88 7.46
N GLU A 43 -5.78 -11.26 8.56
CA GLU A 43 -6.46 -11.67 9.79
C GLU A 43 -7.34 -10.56 10.36
N GLU A 44 -6.83 -9.33 10.46
CA GLU A 44 -7.57 -8.21 11.02
C GLU A 44 -8.73 -7.79 10.11
N ALA A 45 -8.53 -7.80 8.79
CA ALA A 45 -9.59 -7.48 7.84
C ALA A 45 -10.74 -8.49 7.92
N ARG A 46 -10.42 -9.79 8.06
CA ARG A 46 -11.41 -10.84 8.34
C ARG A 46 -12.16 -10.55 9.64
N LYS A 47 -11.46 -10.33 10.75
CA LYS A 47 -12.09 -10.08 12.05
C LYS A 47 -13.03 -8.88 12.04
N ILE A 48 -12.67 -7.81 11.34
CA ILE A 48 -13.53 -6.62 11.16
C ILE A 48 -14.79 -7.00 10.35
N HIS A 49 -14.62 -7.78 9.28
CA HIS A 49 -15.73 -8.26 8.45
C HIS A 49 -16.68 -9.19 9.21
N TYR A 50 -16.16 -10.12 10.00
CA TYR A 50 -16.95 -11.02 10.85
C TYR A 50 -17.55 -10.32 12.09
N GLY A 51 -17.16 -9.07 12.36
CA GLY A 51 -17.62 -8.31 13.52
C GLY A 51 -16.99 -8.74 14.85
N GLU A 52 -15.85 -9.42 14.81
CA GLU A 52 -15.07 -9.78 15.99
C GLU A 52 -14.31 -8.58 16.59
N THR A 53 -14.03 -7.54 15.78
CA THR A 53 -13.35 -6.30 16.22
C THR A 53 -14.11 -5.05 15.78
N GLU A 54 -13.78 -3.90 16.38
CA GLU A 54 -14.33 -2.61 15.98
C GLU A 54 -13.98 -2.29 14.51
N HIS A 55 -14.97 -1.80 13.76
CA HIS A 55 -14.77 -1.27 12.40
C HIS A 55 -13.84 -0.06 12.44
N ARG A 56 -12.54 -0.32 12.25
CA ARG A 56 -11.49 0.68 12.17
C ARG A 56 -10.79 0.57 10.82
N SER A 57 -10.30 1.70 10.31
CA SER A 57 -9.41 1.66 9.16
C SER A 57 -8.14 0.91 9.57
N ILE A 58 -7.72 -0.08 8.78
CA ILE A 58 -6.47 -0.81 9.01
C ILE A 58 -5.61 -0.71 7.75
N PHE A 59 -4.30 -0.67 7.94
CA PHE A 59 -3.37 -0.78 6.83
C PHE A 59 -2.22 -1.72 7.19
N GLY A 60 -1.74 -2.44 6.19
CA GLY A 60 -0.67 -3.39 6.38
C GLY A 60 -0.19 -3.95 5.06
N GLN A 61 0.49 -5.06 5.16
CA GLN A 61 1.02 -5.81 4.04
C GLN A 61 0.33 -7.18 4.07
N ALA A 62 -0.06 -7.66 2.90
CA ALA A 62 -0.62 -8.99 2.74
C ALA A 62 0.11 -9.65 1.57
N THR A 63 0.33 -10.95 1.67
CA THR A 63 0.81 -11.72 0.53
C THR A 63 -0.25 -11.71 -0.57
N PRO A 64 0.14 -11.91 -1.84
CA PRO A 64 -0.82 -11.97 -2.94
C PRO A 64 -1.84 -13.11 -2.80
N ASP A 65 -1.49 -14.17 -2.07
CA ASP A 65 -2.40 -15.27 -1.75
C ASP A 65 -3.46 -14.82 -0.74
N GLU A 66 -3.03 -14.23 0.38
CA GLU A 66 -3.92 -13.63 1.38
C GLU A 66 -4.83 -12.56 0.78
N ALA A 67 -4.30 -11.63 0.00
CA ALA A 67 -5.09 -10.60 -0.67
C ALA A 67 -6.18 -11.19 -1.58
N ARG A 68 -5.90 -12.36 -2.17
CA ARG A 68 -6.87 -13.08 -2.99
C ARG A 68 -7.95 -13.74 -2.16
N GLU A 69 -7.59 -14.35 -1.02
CA GLU A 69 -8.58 -14.89 -0.08
C GLU A 69 -9.48 -13.77 0.48
N LEU A 70 -8.90 -12.62 0.86
CA LEU A 70 -9.67 -11.46 1.32
C LEU A 70 -10.67 -10.99 0.26
N ALA A 71 -10.25 -10.95 -1.01
CA ALA A 71 -11.13 -10.58 -2.11
C ALA A 71 -12.25 -11.62 -2.33
N ASP A 72 -11.94 -12.92 -2.18
CA ASP A 72 -12.92 -14.01 -2.32
C ASP A 72 -13.95 -14.02 -1.18
N GLU A 73 -13.52 -13.68 0.04
CA GLU A 73 -14.40 -13.46 1.19
C GLU A 73 -15.29 -12.21 1.04
N GLY A 74 -15.00 -11.32 0.10
CA GLY A 74 -15.75 -10.07 -0.10
C GLY A 74 -15.30 -8.93 0.81
N ILE A 75 -14.06 -8.99 1.30
CA ILE A 75 -13.46 -7.93 2.09
C ILE A 75 -13.01 -6.81 1.14
N GLU A 76 -13.61 -5.63 1.29
CA GLU A 76 -13.25 -4.45 0.51
C GLU A 76 -11.93 -3.86 1.02
N PHE A 77 -10.86 -3.99 0.24
CA PHE A 77 -9.57 -3.37 0.51
C PHE A 77 -9.12 -2.47 -0.64
N HIS A 78 -8.26 -1.51 -0.32
CA HIS A 78 -7.66 -0.61 -1.29
C HIS A 78 -6.15 -0.70 -1.23
N ALA A 79 -5.53 -0.80 -2.40
CA ALA A 79 -4.08 -0.73 -2.49
C ALA A 79 -3.63 0.69 -2.14
N LEU A 80 -2.78 0.81 -1.12
CA LEU A 80 -2.13 2.08 -0.82
C LEU A 80 -1.16 2.42 -1.96
N PRO A 81 -1.08 3.70 -2.38
CA PRO A 81 -0.13 4.11 -3.40
C PRO A 81 1.30 3.87 -2.92
N VAL A 82 2.01 2.96 -3.60
CA VAL A 82 3.42 2.70 -3.37
C VAL A 82 4.23 3.86 -3.95
N LEU A 83 5.01 4.54 -3.11
CA LEU A 83 6.03 5.44 -3.63
C LEU A 83 7.13 4.57 -4.28
N PRO A 84 7.64 4.93 -5.47
CA PRO A 84 8.68 4.19 -6.17
C PRO A 84 10.07 4.25 -5.51
N ASP A 85 10.15 4.52 -4.20
CA ASP A 85 11.40 4.72 -3.46
C ASP A 85 11.69 3.60 -2.44
N ASP A 86 10.99 2.46 -2.52
CA ASP A 86 11.30 1.26 -1.71
C ASP A 86 12.05 0.20 -2.54
N ARG A 87 12.99 0.66 -3.36
CA ARG A 87 14.02 -0.17 -4.00
C ARG A 87 15.35 0.57 -3.90
N ASN A 88 15.90 0.63 -2.69
CA ASN A 88 17.30 0.98 -2.46
C ASN A 88 18.02 -0.23 -1.89
#